data_AF-A0A2P4ZEF0-F1
#
_entry.id   AF-A0A2P4ZEF0-F1
#
_cell.length_a   1.000
_cell.length_b   1.000
_cell.length_c   1.000
_cell.angle_alpha   90.00
_cell.angle_beta   90.00
_cell.angle_gamma   90.00
#
_symmetry.space_group_name_H-M   'P 1'
#
loop_
_entity.id
_entity.type
_entity.pdbx_description
1 polymer ?
#
loop_
_entity_poly.entity_id
_entity_poly.type
_entity_poly.pdbx_seq_one_letter_code
_entity_poly.pdbx_strand_id
1 'polypeptide(L)'
;MTPINLSNSSSSSSSSTNNTNTNSTPSTAPTPSNSDSDTEVPLSIFGITRRHCREELYVSPIRWTGRHAELLHFSFHGPFPEPAAPPCAGITEAEYSEERSGTRHLKDFFDYYYKPVMREQGIWLLITTDACPLVIYEQPLTLSLGTSVVKNLHCMAFYLKESIIGHKVHKLPVAALVDQGRITELRKDYLGLSRCKKWSYWNRPMCCLYQKKWKKITPPNPLHDPFITALLIGLAQKKRRYLQEIGSPEEARTGKLYADIPSTLLDMFEQPKVAPPETPYIDIRITKVTYYPLATLRARLLELILPGNAAATAAAEAAASETAVWQALARKVASDARESVQHGTMAKETMAQNMTQDNMVATLAAPEASITQADVVQPIMNPAAMVQIQQAMEQAAMTQPMLDHAAIEAAYVNQNAQKRKFEDEHDGQPSHRWVPQHFSTP
;
A
#
# COMPACT_ATOMS: atom_id res chain seq x y z
N MET A 1 2.47 43.53 -48.70
CA MET A 1 1.48 43.04 -47.73
C MET A 1 0.61 44.21 -47.30
N THR A 2 -0.66 44.20 -47.70
CA THR A 2 -1.67 45.23 -47.40
C THR A 2 -2.16 45.10 -45.94
N PRO A 3 -2.40 46.19 -45.21
CA PRO A 3 -2.98 46.10 -43.88
C PRO A 3 -4.50 45.96 -43.95
N ILE A 4 -5.02 44.97 -43.22
CA ILE A 4 -6.45 44.73 -43.04
C ILE A 4 -6.94 45.60 -41.89
N ASN A 5 -7.96 46.41 -42.18
CA ASN A 5 -8.69 47.29 -41.28
C ASN A 5 -9.77 46.47 -40.56
N LEU A 6 -9.77 46.46 -39.22
CA LEU A 6 -10.84 45.82 -38.42
C LEU A 6 -11.63 46.90 -37.70
N SER A 7 -12.82 47.18 -38.22
CA SER A 7 -13.83 48.03 -37.60
C SER A 7 -14.68 47.22 -36.61
N ASN A 8 -14.79 47.79 -35.41
CA ASN A 8 -15.73 47.41 -34.35
C ASN A 8 -17.18 47.41 -34.84
N SER A 9 -17.94 46.39 -34.44
CA SER A 9 -19.40 46.46 -34.39
C SER A 9 -19.88 45.98 -33.02
N SER A 10 -20.31 46.96 -32.24
CA SER A 10 -21.15 46.84 -31.06
C SER A 10 -22.55 46.38 -31.48
N SER A 11 -23.11 45.38 -30.80
CA SER A 11 -24.55 45.12 -30.85
C SER A 11 -25.08 44.88 -29.44
N SER A 12 -26.10 45.67 -29.16
CA SER A 12 -26.85 45.84 -27.93
C SER A 12 -27.97 44.81 -27.80
N SER A 13 -28.21 44.44 -26.54
CA SER A 13 -29.45 43.96 -25.91
C SER A 13 -30.77 44.07 -26.68
N SER A 14 -31.60 43.02 -26.59
CA SER A 14 -33.06 43.13 -26.60
C SER A 14 -33.69 41.97 -25.82
N SER A 15 -34.48 42.32 -24.82
CA SER A 15 -35.40 41.48 -24.04
C SER A 15 -36.77 41.42 -24.71
N SER A 16 -37.47 40.28 -24.65
CA SER A 16 -38.95 40.18 -24.77
C SER A 16 -39.42 38.79 -24.32
N THR A 17 -40.12 38.65 -23.19
CA THR A 17 -41.59 38.62 -22.96
C THR A 17 -42.38 37.49 -23.65
N ASN A 18 -42.93 36.61 -22.79
CA ASN A 18 -44.22 35.91 -22.80
C ASN A 18 -44.84 35.44 -24.12
N ASN A 19 -45.21 34.15 -24.17
CA ASN A 19 -46.52 33.76 -24.67
C ASN A 19 -47.03 32.44 -24.07
N THR A 20 -48.24 32.52 -23.53
CA THR A 20 -49.11 31.45 -23.08
C THR A 20 -50.06 31.11 -24.23
N ASN A 21 -50.24 29.84 -24.60
CA ASN A 21 -51.49 29.36 -25.23
C ASN A 21 -51.60 27.81 -25.27
N THR A 22 -52.52 27.31 -24.44
CA THR A 22 -53.68 26.43 -24.73
C THR A 22 -53.69 25.44 -25.92
N ASN A 23 -53.99 24.17 -25.54
CA ASN A 23 -54.87 23.17 -26.16
C ASN A 23 -54.81 22.89 -27.68
N SER A 24 -54.50 21.65 -28.08
CA SER A 24 -55.45 20.57 -28.48
C SER A 24 -54.78 19.42 -29.29
N THR A 25 -55.36 18.22 -29.13
CA THR A 25 -55.10 16.83 -29.61
C THR A 25 -54.61 16.64 -31.08
N PRO A 26 -53.93 15.53 -31.46
CA PRO A 26 -54.56 14.20 -31.51
C PRO A 26 -53.67 12.96 -31.17
N SER A 27 -54.38 11.88 -30.86
CA SER A 27 -53.95 10.49 -30.76
C SER A 27 -52.91 10.11 -31.83
N THR A 28 -51.70 9.76 -31.40
CA THR A 28 -50.63 9.25 -32.27
C THR A 28 -50.45 7.77 -31.96
N ALA A 29 -50.60 6.94 -32.98
CA ALA A 29 -50.38 5.49 -32.90
C ALA A 29 -48.96 5.18 -32.38
N PRO A 30 -48.76 4.10 -31.60
CA PRO A 30 -47.45 3.69 -31.15
C PRO A 30 -46.66 3.13 -32.34
N THR A 31 -45.82 3.96 -32.95
CA THR A 31 -44.77 3.49 -33.85
C THR A 31 -43.82 2.62 -33.03
N PRO A 32 -43.61 1.33 -33.35
CA PRO A 32 -42.59 0.52 -32.70
C PRO A 32 -41.23 1.09 -33.13
N SER A 33 -40.70 2.02 -32.34
CA SER A 33 -39.30 2.39 -32.41
C SER A 33 -38.50 1.16 -31.99
N ASN A 34 -38.16 0.31 -32.97
CA ASN A 34 -37.02 -0.57 -32.89
C ASN A 34 -35.81 0.34 -32.65
N SER A 35 -35.55 0.64 -31.39
CA SER A 35 -34.25 1.05 -30.92
C SER A 35 -33.37 -0.18 -31.10
N ASP A 36 -32.97 -0.44 -32.35
CA ASP A 36 -31.77 -1.20 -32.64
C ASP A 36 -30.69 -0.52 -31.81
N SER A 37 -30.36 -1.15 -30.69
CA SER A 37 -29.25 -0.78 -29.86
C SER A 37 -28.03 -1.04 -30.73
N ASP A 38 -27.69 -0.04 -31.54
CA ASP A 38 -26.53 -0.01 -32.43
C ASP A 38 -25.36 -0.51 -31.60
N THR A 39 -24.97 -1.76 -31.82
CA THR A 39 -23.91 -2.41 -31.06
C THR A 39 -22.64 -1.66 -31.38
N GLU A 40 -22.30 -0.71 -30.50
CA GLU A 40 -21.16 0.17 -30.70
C GLU A 40 -19.90 -0.70 -30.79
N VAL A 41 -19.26 -0.66 -31.97
CA VAL A 41 -18.05 -1.44 -32.23
C VAL A 41 -17.00 -1.08 -31.17
N PRO A 42 -16.45 -2.07 -30.45
CA PRO A 42 -15.46 -1.81 -29.40
C PRO A 42 -14.27 -1.00 -29.95
N LEU A 43 -13.89 0.06 -29.25
CA LEU A 43 -12.81 0.95 -29.66
C LEU A 43 -11.54 0.67 -28.88
N SER A 44 -10.38 0.72 -29.56
CA SER A 44 -9.08 0.76 -28.89
C SER A 44 -8.90 2.08 -28.11
N ILE A 45 -7.95 2.15 -27.18
CA ILE A 45 -7.66 3.41 -26.46
C ILE A 45 -7.29 4.55 -27.44
N PHE A 46 -6.57 4.24 -28.52
CA PHE A 46 -6.31 5.19 -29.60
C PHE A 46 -7.60 5.59 -30.34
N GLY A 47 -8.49 4.63 -30.60
CA GLY A 47 -9.81 4.89 -31.20
C GLY A 47 -10.65 5.84 -30.34
N ILE A 48 -10.74 5.57 -29.04
CA ILE A 48 -11.42 6.42 -28.06
C ILE A 48 -10.80 7.82 -28.05
N THR A 49 -9.47 7.93 -27.93
CA THR A 49 -8.77 9.22 -27.92
C THR A 49 -8.99 10.01 -29.22
N ARG A 50 -9.08 9.35 -30.38
CA ARG A 50 -9.36 10.03 -31.66
C ARG A 50 -10.79 10.54 -31.73
N ARG A 51 -11.76 9.73 -31.28
CA ARG A 51 -13.18 10.09 -31.28
C ARG A 51 -13.49 11.18 -30.24
N HIS A 52 -12.75 11.18 -29.14
CA HIS A 52 -12.85 12.10 -28.01
C HIS A 52 -11.55 12.89 -27.84
N CYS A 53 -11.18 13.65 -28.88
CA CYS A 53 -9.89 14.35 -28.96
C CYS A 53 -9.69 15.44 -27.90
N ARG A 54 -10.75 15.84 -27.18
CA ARG A 54 -10.70 16.83 -26.09
C ARG A 54 -10.52 16.16 -24.73
N GLU A 55 -10.70 14.85 -24.66
CA GLU A 55 -10.57 13.99 -23.50
C GLU A 55 -9.25 13.22 -23.61
N GLU A 56 -8.17 13.88 -23.18
CA GLU A 56 -6.83 13.32 -23.25
C GLU A 56 -6.66 12.14 -22.27
N LEU A 57 -6.85 10.88 -22.71
CA LEU A 57 -6.65 9.69 -21.86
C LEU A 57 -5.18 9.51 -21.41
N TYR A 58 -4.22 10.11 -22.11
CA TYR A 58 -2.77 10.02 -21.87
C TYR A 58 -2.28 10.96 -20.76
N VAL A 59 -3.18 11.63 -20.04
CA VAL A 59 -2.78 12.58 -19.00
C VAL A 59 -2.59 11.90 -17.65
N SER A 60 -1.88 12.58 -16.76
CA SER A 60 -1.76 12.17 -15.35
C SER A 60 -3.14 11.87 -14.75
N PRO A 61 -3.34 10.69 -14.13
CA PRO A 61 -4.63 10.29 -13.56
C PRO A 61 -5.24 11.28 -12.57
N ILE A 62 -4.43 12.13 -11.94
CA ILE A 62 -4.94 13.18 -11.05
C ILE A 62 -5.83 14.21 -11.78
N ARG A 63 -5.72 14.29 -13.11
CA ARG A 63 -6.54 15.14 -13.99
C ARG A 63 -7.77 14.42 -14.53
N TRP A 64 -7.89 13.11 -14.33
CA TRP A 64 -9.03 12.37 -14.84
C TRP A 64 -10.33 12.90 -14.21
N THR A 65 -11.35 12.97 -15.05
CA THR A 65 -12.70 13.46 -14.73
C THR A 65 -13.70 12.32 -14.88
N GLY A 66 -14.96 12.50 -14.43
CA GLY A 66 -16.00 11.48 -14.61
C GLY A 66 -16.10 10.98 -16.04
N ARG A 67 -15.87 11.87 -17.02
CA ARG A 67 -15.81 11.52 -18.44
C ARG A 67 -14.75 10.48 -18.79
N HIS A 68 -13.59 10.47 -18.12
CA HIS A 68 -12.55 9.46 -18.37
C HIS A 68 -13.01 8.08 -17.88
N ALA A 69 -13.71 8.02 -16.74
CA ALA A 69 -14.31 6.77 -16.26
C ALA A 69 -15.41 6.27 -17.22
N GLU A 70 -16.29 7.16 -17.69
CA GLU A 70 -17.32 6.83 -18.70
C GLU A 70 -16.73 6.28 -20.00
N LEU A 71 -15.69 6.95 -20.54
CA LEU A 71 -15.02 6.53 -21.77
C LEU A 71 -14.31 5.17 -21.64
N LEU A 72 -13.92 4.81 -20.42
CA LEU A 72 -13.33 3.52 -20.09
C LEU A 72 -14.38 2.51 -19.58
N HIS A 73 -15.67 2.85 -19.68
CA HIS A 73 -16.81 2.01 -19.26
C HIS A 73 -16.76 1.54 -17.80
N PHE A 74 -16.25 2.41 -16.92
CA PHE A 74 -16.35 2.23 -15.48
C PHE A 74 -17.64 2.88 -14.94
N SER A 75 -18.41 2.11 -14.17
CA SER A 75 -19.50 2.61 -13.33
C SER A 75 -19.13 2.49 -11.86
N PHE A 76 -19.75 3.32 -11.02
CA PHE A 76 -19.57 3.29 -9.57
C PHE A 76 -20.92 3.05 -8.91
N HIS A 77 -20.98 2.08 -8.00
CA HIS A 77 -22.20 1.67 -7.31
C HIS A 77 -21.98 1.66 -5.79
N GLY A 78 -22.95 2.18 -5.04
CA GLY A 78 -22.92 2.25 -3.57
C GLY A 78 -23.00 3.69 -3.02
N PRO A 79 -22.61 3.91 -1.76
CA PRO A 79 -21.99 2.95 -0.85
C PRO A 79 -22.98 1.87 -0.38
N PHE A 80 -22.59 0.61 -0.48
CA PHE A 80 -23.27 -0.51 0.14
C PHE A 80 -22.87 -0.61 1.63
N PRO A 81 -23.77 -1.07 2.51
CA PRO A 81 -23.36 -1.42 3.87
C PRO A 81 -22.31 -2.51 3.81
N GLU A 82 -21.49 -2.59 4.86
CA GLU A 82 -20.62 -3.73 5.07
C GLU A 82 -21.41 -5.03 4.91
N PRO A 83 -20.89 -6.03 4.16
CA PRO A 83 -21.54 -7.33 4.09
C PRO A 83 -21.83 -7.78 5.52
N ALA A 84 -23.05 -8.21 5.79
CA ALA A 84 -23.36 -8.89 7.04
C ALA A 84 -22.56 -10.19 7.01
N ALA A 85 -21.28 -10.12 7.40
CA ALA A 85 -20.42 -11.27 7.45
C ALA A 85 -21.16 -12.29 8.33
N PRO A 86 -21.31 -13.55 7.89
CA PRO A 86 -21.72 -14.58 8.81
C PRO A 86 -20.76 -14.48 9.99
N PRO A 87 -21.25 -14.44 11.25
CA PRO A 87 -20.40 -14.26 12.41
C PRO A 87 -19.25 -15.23 12.25
N CYS A 88 -18.04 -14.72 12.02
CA CYS A 88 -16.88 -15.53 11.71
C CYS A 88 -16.77 -16.50 12.88
N ALA A 89 -17.15 -17.77 12.67
CA ALA A 89 -17.88 -18.59 13.65
C ALA A 89 -17.05 -19.10 14.84
N GLY A 90 -15.96 -18.43 15.18
CA GLY A 90 -15.10 -18.80 16.29
C GLY A 90 -14.37 -17.66 16.98
N ILE A 91 -14.19 -16.48 16.35
CA ILE A 91 -13.36 -15.43 16.98
C ILE A 91 -14.25 -14.52 17.82
N THR A 92 -14.39 -14.84 19.09
CA THR A 92 -15.09 -13.98 20.05
C THR A 92 -14.29 -12.68 20.28
N GLU A 93 -14.96 -11.58 20.63
CA GLU A 93 -14.29 -10.30 20.93
C GLU A 93 -13.21 -10.45 22.03
N ALA A 94 -13.38 -11.42 22.93
CA ALA A 94 -12.42 -11.78 23.97
C ALA A 94 -11.10 -12.38 23.43
N GLU A 95 -11.08 -12.91 22.20
CA GLU A 95 -9.88 -13.45 21.56
C GLU A 95 -9.01 -12.37 20.88
N TYR A 96 -9.57 -11.17 20.67
CA TYR A 96 -8.79 -10.02 20.26
C TYR A 96 -8.09 -9.42 21.48
N SER A 97 -6.89 -9.94 21.79
CA SER A 97 -5.99 -9.20 22.67
C SER A 97 -5.73 -7.80 22.11
N GLU A 98 -5.48 -6.83 22.98
CA GLU A 98 -5.19 -5.44 22.59
C GLU A 98 -4.03 -5.34 21.58
N GLU A 99 -3.08 -6.28 21.65
CA GLU A 99 -1.97 -6.42 20.71
C GLU A 99 -2.43 -6.83 19.31
N ARG A 100 -3.43 -7.73 19.20
CA ARG A 100 -3.95 -8.21 17.91
C ARG A 100 -4.92 -7.23 17.26
N SER A 101 -5.68 -6.49 18.05
CA SER A 101 -6.66 -5.53 17.53
C SER A 101 -5.99 -4.38 16.75
N GLY A 102 -4.74 -4.05 17.09
CA GLY A 102 -4.01 -2.92 16.52
C GLY A 102 -4.59 -1.55 16.90
N THR A 103 -5.55 -1.49 17.85
CA THR A 103 -6.27 -0.26 18.21
C THR A 103 -5.37 0.82 18.76
N ARG A 104 -4.22 0.45 19.36
CA ARG A 104 -3.19 1.40 19.80
C ARG A 104 -2.72 2.33 18.68
N HIS A 105 -2.69 1.86 17.44
CA HIS A 105 -2.27 2.65 16.28
C HIS A 105 -3.34 3.61 15.77
N LEU A 106 -4.60 3.45 16.22
CA LEU A 106 -5.70 4.34 15.86
C LEU A 106 -5.79 5.56 16.77
N LYS A 107 -5.04 5.61 17.88
CA LYS A 107 -5.01 6.81 18.74
C LYS A 107 -4.56 8.04 17.95
N ASP A 108 -3.41 7.94 17.28
CA ASP A 108 -2.88 9.02 16.44
C ASP A 108 -3.77 9.32 15.24
N PHE A 109 -4.45 8.31 14.70
CA PHE A 109 -5.43 8.46 13.62
C PHE A 109 -6.55 9.43 14.03
N PHE A 110 -7.09 9.28 15.24
CA PHE A 110 -8.14 10.15 15.75
C PHE A 110 -7.62 11.49 16.26
N ASP A 111 -6.44 11.53 16.89
CA ASP A 111 -5.85 12.78 17.38
C ASP A 111 -5.46 13.72 16.23
N TYR A 112 -5.03 13.17 15.09
CA TYR A 112 -4.62 13.93 13.90
C TYR A 112 -5.52 13.70 12.69
N TYR A 113 -6.80 13.40 12.92
CA TYR A 113 -7.76 13.05 11.87
C TYR A 113 -7.90 14.13 10.78
N TYR A 114 -7.45 15.36 10.97
CA TYR A 114 -7.50 16.43 9.98
C TYR A 114 -6.37 16.35 8.93
N LYS A 115 -5.27 15.62 9.20
CA LYS A 115 -4.13 15.46 8.29
C LYS A 115 -4.27 14.17 7.46
N PRO A 116 -4.40 14.24 6.12
CA PRO A 116 -4.49 13.07 5.25
C PRO A 116 -3.39 12.03 5.50
N VAL A 117 -2.14 12.49 5.61
CA VAL A 117 -0.97 11.63 5.82
C VAL A 117 -1.07 10.84 7.14
N MET A 118 -1.59 11.45 8.21
CA MET A 118 -1.75 10.75 9.50
C MET A 118 -2.88 9.74 9.46
N ARG A 119 -3.96 10.02 8.71
CA ARG A 119 -5.04 9.04 8.49
C ARG A 119 -4.54 7.83 7.70
N GLU A 120 -3.79 8.06 6.62
CA GLU A 120 -3.18 6.97 5.85
C GLU A 120 -2.21 6.15 6.71
N GLN A 121 -1.38 6.81 7.52
CA GLN A 121 -0.44 6.16 8.43
C GLN A 121 -1.14 5.32 9.51
N GLY A 122 -2.23 5.82 10.10
CA GLY A 122 -3.00 5.08 11.10
C GLY A 122 -3.62 3.80 10.53
N ILE A 123 -4.22 3.89 9.34
CA ILE A 123 -4.75 2.70 8.65
C ILE A 123 -3.62 1.76 8.24
N TRP A 124 -2.52 2.28 7.70
CA TRP A 124 -1.35 1.47 7.38
C TRP A 124 -0.88 0.65 8.58
N LEU A 125 -0.63 1.30 9.72
CA LEU A 125 -0.19 0.61 10.93
C LEU A 125 -1.22 -0.44 11.36
N LEU A 126 -2.51 -0.09 11.37
CA LEU A 126 -3.60 -1.03 11.70
C LEU A 126 -3.55 -2.32 10.87
N ILE A 127 -3.26 -2.24 9.57
CA ILE A 127 -3.30 -3.39 8.65
C ILE A 127 -1.92 -3.91 8.26
N THR A 128 -0.84 -3.57 8.97
CA THR A 128 0.49 -4.14 8.69
C THR A 128 1.30 -4.52 9.92
N THR A 129 0.96 -4.00 11.11
CA THR A 129 1.63 -4.41 12.34
C THR A 129 1.13 -5.77 12.83
N ASP A 130 1.87 -6.39 13.75
CA ASP A 130 1.42 -7.49 14.63
C ASP A 130 0.65 -8.63 13.93
N ALA A 131 1.34 -9.67 13.48
CA ALA A 131 0.73 -10.85 12.83
C ALA A 131 -0.14 -10.57 11.59
N CYS A 132 -0.01 -9.39 10.95
CA CYS A 132 -0.73 -9.13 9.70
C CYS A 132 -0.12 -9.91 8.54
N PRO A 133 -0.94 -10.50 7.65
CA PRO A 133 -0.44 -11.10 6.40
C PRO A 133 -0.02 -10.04 5.37
N LEU A 134 -0.28 -8.75 5.62
CA LEU A 134 0.00 -7.65 4.70
C LEU A 134 1.25 -6.87 5.10
N VAL A 135 2.04 -6.49 4.11
CA VAL A 135 3.22 -5.61 4.22
C VAL A 135 3.14 -4.49 3.19
N ILE A 136 3.76 -3.35 3.47
CA ILE A 136 3.96 -2.28 2.48
C ILE A 136 5.38 -2.35 1.93
N TYR A 137 5.51 -2.06 0.64
CA TYR A 137 6.79 -1.74 0.03
C TYR A 137 6.75 -0.34 -0.56
N GLU A 138 7.89 0.36 -0.49
CA GLU A 138 8.06 1.72 -1.03
C GLU A 138 7.95 1.81 -2.56
N GLN A 139 7.74 0.70 -3.25
CA GLN A 139 7.57 0.71 -4.69
C GLN A 139 6.24 1.39 -5.07
N PRO A 140 6.29 2.52 -5.78
CA PRO A 140 5.07 3.21 -6.18
C PRO A 140 4.25 2.30 -7.10
N LEU A 141 2.93 2.38 -6.95
CA LEU A 141 2.02 1.81 -7.93
C LEU A 141 2.13 2.63 -9.21
N THR A 142 2.17 1.99 -10.38
CA THR A 142 2.30 2.69 -11.66
C THR A 142 1.16 2.32 -12.58
N LEU A 143 0.67 3.32 -13.32
CA LEU A 143 -0.20 3.10 -14.46
C LEU A 143 0.65 3.11 -15.73
N SER A 144 0.57 2.04 -16.51
CA SER A 144 1.28 1.89 -17.78
C SER A 144 0.31 1.87 -18.95
N LEU A 145 0.78 2.34 -20.10
CA LEU A 145 0.06 2.33 -21.37
C LEU A 145 1.05 1.95 -22.47
N GLY A 146 0.89 0.74 -23.00
CA GLY A 146 1.90 0.06 -23.79
C GLY A 146 3.13 -0.26 -22.95
N THR A 147 4.30 0.00 -23.53
CA THR A 147 5.59 -0.11 -22.86
C THR A 147 5.94 1.13 -22.02
N SER A 148 5.13 2.18 -22.07
CA SER A 148 5.39 3.44 -21.38
C SER A 148 4.71 3.49 -20.02
N VAL A 149 5.46 3.93 -19.00
CA VAL A 149 4.88 4.30 -17.70
C VAL A 149 4.23 5.66 -17.84
N VAL A 150 2.91 5.74 -17.68
CA VAL A 150 2.15 6.99 -17.76
C VAL A 150 2.44 7.82 -16.50
N LYS A 151 2.27 7.22 -15.33
CA LYS A 151 2.47 7.94 -14.06
C LYS A 151 2.62 7.00 -12.86
N ASN A 152 3.37 7.47 -11.87
CA ASN A 152 3.34 6.94 -10.51
C ASN A 152 2.04 7.40 -9.82
N LEU A 153 1.28 6.45 -9.31
CA LEU A 153 0.06 6.68 -8.55
C LEU A 153 0.46 6.87 -7.08
N HIS A 154 0.09 8.03 -6.52
CA HIS A 154 0.37 8.35 -5.13
C HIS A 154 -0.63 7.64 -4.22
N CYS A 155 -0.29 6.41 -3.83
CA CYS A 155 -1.03 5.58 -2.90
C CYS A 155 -0.08 4.66 -2.12
N MET A 156 -0.55 4.07 -1.03
CA MET A 156 0.12 2.97 -0.34
C MET A 156 -0.35 1.64 -0.91
N ALA A 157 0.56 0.81 -1.43
CA ALA A 157 0.23 -0.52 -1.94
C ALA A 157 0.56 -1.59 -0.89
N PHE A 158 -0.37 -2.50 -0.63
CA PHE A 158 -0.21 -3.63 0.28
C PHE A 158 0.06 -4.91 -0.50
N TYR A 159 0.91 -5.75 0.08
CA TYR A 159 1.38 -6.99 -0.50
C TYR A 159 1.29 -8.11 0.53
N LEU A 160 1.15 -9.36 0.08
CA LEU A 160 1.19 -10.52 0.98
C LEU A 160 2.63 -10.79 1.44
N LYS A 161 2.80 -10.93 2.76
CA LYS A 161 4.09 -11.14 3.45
C LYS A 161 4.83 -12.39 2.96
N GLU A 162 4.11 -13.41 2.53
CA GLU A 162 4.64 -14.77 2.31
C GLU A 162 4.74 -15.20 0.84
N SER A 163 4.75 -14.26 -0.11
CA SER A 163 4.91 -14.61 -1.54
C SER A 163 6.36 -14.95 -1.94
N ILE A 164 7.10 -15.65 -1.07
CA ILE A 164 8.43 -16.18 -1.36
C ILE A 164 8.27 -17.48 -2.16
N ILE A 165 8.34 -17.38 -3.48
CA ILE A 165 8.43 -18.54 -4.36
C ILE A 165 9.92 -18.70 -4.75
N GLY A 166 10.62 -19.60 -4.07
CA GLY A 166 12.04 -19.86 -4.28
C GLY A 166 12.95 -18.76 -3.70
N HIS A 167 14.00 -18.36 -4.44
CA HIS A 167 14.97 -17.34 -3.99
C HIS A 167 14.57 -15.89 -4.35
N LYS A 168 13.46 -15.71 -5.09
CA LYS A 168 12.98 -14.39 -5.48
C LYS A 168 11.79 -14.02 -4.62
N VAL A 169 11.91 -12.91 -3.90
CA VAL A 169 10.78 -12.29 -3.19
C VAL A 169 9.91 -11.64 -4.26
N HIS A 170 8.99 -12.44 -4.82
CA HIS A 170 7.93 -11.89 -5.64
C HIS A 170 6.95 -11.18 -4.70
N LYS A 171 6.39 -10.05 -5.14
CA LYS A 171 5.52 -9.21 -4.29
C LYS A 171 4.16 -9.11 -4.94
N LEU A 172 3.20 -9.91 -4.48
CA LEU A 172 1.82 -9.88 -5.00
C LEU A 172 1.07 -8.67 -4.41
N PRO A 173 0.77 -7.61 -5.18
CA PRO A 173 -0.04 -6.53 -4.67
C PRO A 173 -1.50 -6.99 -4.50
N VAL A 174 -2.09 -6.69 -3.35
CA VAL A 174 -3.46 -7.08 -3.00
C VAL A 174 -4.39 -5.88 -2.94
N ALA A 175 -3.94 -4.79 -2.33
CA ALA A 175 -4.76 -3.60 -2.14
C ALA A 175 -3.95 -2.32 -2.31
N ALA A 176 -4.66 -1.21 -2.52
CA ALA A 176 -4.11 0.13 -2.48
C ALA A 176 -4.95 1.00 -1.53
N LEU A 177 -4.29 1.80 -0.69
CA LEU A 177 -4.90 2.80 0.17
C LEU A 177 -4.55 4.19 -0.33
N VAL A 178 -5.57 5.03 -0.41
CA VAL A 178 -5.44 6.46 -0.67
C VAL A 178 -6.47 7.20 0.16
N ASP A 179 -6.07 8.33 0.73
CA ASP A 179 -6.98 9.23 1.41
C ASP A 179 -7.59 10.26 0.44
N GLN A 180 -8.88 10.55 0.59
CA GLN A 180 -9.59 11.52 -0.25
C GLN A 180 -8.98 12.94 -0.16
N GLY A 181 -8.56 13.36 1.04
CA GLY A 181 -7.85 14.60 1.28
C GLY A 181 -6.49 14.61 0.57
N ARG A 182 -5.81 13.47 0.48
CA ARG A 182 -4.57 13.33 -0.30
C ARG A 182 -4.81 13.52 -1.80
N ILE A 183 -5.85 12.92 -2.38
CA ILE A 183 -6.25 13.17 -3.79
C ILE A 183 -6.53 14.65 -4.01
N THR A 184 -7.22 15.28 -3.06
CA THR A 184 -7.53 16.71 -3.10
C THR A 184 -6.26 17.57 -3.09
N GLU A 185 -5.29 17.26 -2.23
CA GLU A 185 -3.98 17.93 -2.20
C GLU A 185 -3.22 17.76 -3.52
N LEU A 186 -3.14 16.53 -4.04
CA LEU A 186 -2.45 16.24 -5.30
C LEU A 186 -3.04 17.02 -6.48
N ARG A 187 -4.37 17.17 -6.55
CA ARG A 187 -5.02 18.02 -7.55
C ARG A 187 -4.71 19.50 -7.36
N LYS A 188 -4.64 19.98 -6.11
CA LYS A 188 -4.30 21.38 -5.79
C LYS A 188 -2.88 21.68 -6.22
N ASP A 189 -1.96 20.77 -5.92
CA ASP A 189 -0.56 20.85 -6.32
C ASP A 189 -0.40 20.83 -7.84
N TYR A 190 -1.11 19.92 -8.52
CA TYR A 190 -1.11 19.85 -9.98
C TYR A 190 -1.55 21.16 -10.66
N LEU A 191 -2.58 21.81 -10.11
CA LEU A 191 -3.06 23.10 -10.61
C LEU A 191 -2.20 24.30 -10.16
N GLY A 192 -1.13 24.05 -9.39
CA GLY A 192 -0.23 25.09 -8.88
C GLY A 192 -0.80 25.92 -7.72
N LEU A 193 -1.85 25.45 -7.03
CA LEU A 193 -2.49 26.22 -5.95
C LEU A 193 -1.52 26.47 -4.78
N SER A 194 -0.61 25.55 -4.52
CA SER A 194 0.40 25.70 -3.47
C SER A 194 1.26 26.94 -3.68
N ARG A 195 1.43 27.40 -4.93
CA ARG A 195 2.04 28.71 -5.24
C ARG A 195 1.03 29.85 -5.14
N CYS A 196 -0.23 29.62 -5.55
CA CYS A 196 -1.28 30.64 -5.52
C CYS A 196 -1.72 31.11 -4.13
N LYS A 197 -1.47 30.39 -3.02
CA LYS A 197 -1.81 30.91 -1.67
C LYS A 197 -1.15 32.27 -1.38
N LYS A 198 0.06 32.51 -1.92
CA LYS A 198 0.74 33.81 -1.83
C LYS A 198 0.16 34.86 -2.80
N TRP A 199 -0.55 34.44 -3.84
CA TRP A 199 -1.04 35.29 -4.95
C TRP A 199 -2.55 35.56 -4.88
N SER A 200 -3.29 34.80 -4.06
CA SER A 200 -4.76 34.80 -4.07
C SER A 200 -5.37 36.15 -3.69
N TYR A 201 -4.62 36.99 -2.98
CA TYR A 201 -5.07 38.34 -2.65
C TYR A 201 -4.97 39.32 -3.83
N TRP A 202 -4.02 39.13 -4.74
CA TRP A 202 -3.67 40.15 -5.74
C TRP A 202 -4.15 39.85 -7.17
N ASN A 203 -4.57 38.61 -7.48
CA ASN A 203 -4.99 38.24 -8.84
C ASN A 203 -6.32 37.47 -8.86
N ARG A 204 -7.42 38.22 -8.71
CA ARG A 204 -8.80 37.68 -8.74
C ARG A 204 -9.13 36.91 -10.03
N PRO A 205 -8.75 37.37 -11.25
CA PRO A 205 -8.97 36.60 -12.48
C PRO A 205 -8.32 35.21 -12.45
N MET A 206 -7.07 35.10 -11.98
CA MET A 206 -6.39 33.82 -11.84
C MET A 206 -7.08 32.90 -10.82
N CYS A 207 -7.59 33.46 -9.71
CA CYS A 207 -8.38 32.69 -8.75
C CYS A 207 -9.66 32.12 -9.37
N CYS A 208 -10.37 32.92 -10.19
CA CYS A 208 -11.56 32.46 -10.91
C CYS A 208 -11.23 31.35 -11.92
N LEU A 209 -10.15 31.49 -12.69
CA LEU A 209 -9.69 30.46 -13.62
C LEU A 209 -9.29 29.17 -12.89
N TYR A 210 -8.60 29.30 -11.75
CA TYR A 210 -8.25 28.18 -10.88
C TYR A 210 -9.51 27.47 -10.39
N GLN A 211 -10.47 28.19 -9.81
CA GLN A 211 -11.71 27.60 -9.31
C GLN A 211 -12.49 26.89 -10.42
N LYS A 212 -12.52 27.45 -11.63
CA LYS A 212 -13.12 26.79 -12.80
C LYS A 212 -12.40 25.48 -13.16
N LYS A 213 -11.06 25.46 -13.18
CA LYS A 213 -10.27 24.25 -13.44
C LYS A 213 -10.43 23.21 -12.34
N TRP A 214 -10.39 23.65 -11.07
CA TRP A 214 -10.59 22.79 -9.90
C TRP A 214 -11.97 22.11 -9.92
N LYS A 215 -13.04 22.88 -10.14
CA LYS A 215 -14.40 22.33 -10.28
C LYS A 215 -14.53 21.36 -11.45
N LYS A 216 -13.77 21.56 -12.54
CA LYS A 216 -13.78 20.65 -13.70
C LYS A 216 -13.15 19.28 -13.39
N ILE A 217 -12.09 19.24 -12.57
CA ILE A 217 -11.39 17.99 -12.25
C ILE A 217 -11.89 17.30 -10.97
N THR A 218 -12.61 18.04 -10.12
CA THR A 218 -13.16 17.49 -8.88
C THR A 218 -14.51 16.85 -9.18
N PRO A 219 -14.69 15.53 -8.92
CA PRO A 219 -15.98 14.89 -9.13
C PRO A 219 -17.02 15.46 -8.15
N PRO A 220 -18.29 15.58 -8.55
CA PRO A 220 -19.36 16.00 -7.64
C PRO A 220 -19.51 15.07 -6.44
N ASN A 221 -19.35 13.75 -6.66
CA ASN A 221 -19.28 12.75 -5.61
C ASN A 221 -17.82 12.26 -5.45
N PRO A 222 -17.16 12.53 -4.32
CA PRO A 222 -15.78 12.10 -4.09
C PRO A 222 -15.58 10.58 -4.05
N LEU A 223 -16.62 9.80 -3.79
CA LEU A 223 -16.54 8.34 -3.83
C LEU A 223 -16.45 7.81 -5.26
N HIS A 224 -16.87 8.62 -6.25
CA HIS A 224 -16.85 8.28 -7.67
C HIS A 224 -15.64 8.94 -8.35
N ASP A 225 -14.53 9.06 -7.60
CA ASP A 225 -13.36 9.74 -8.10
C ASP A 225 -12.65 8.91 -9.19
N PRO A 226 -12.46 9.45 -10.41
CA PRO A 226 -11.77 8.76 -11.49
C PRO A 226 -10.33 8.38 -11.15
N PHE A 227 -9.70 9.01 -10.16
CA PHE A 227 -8.39 8.58 -9.68
C PHE A 227 -8.43 7.16 -9.10
N ILE A 228 -9.57 6.75 -8.54
CA ILE A 228 -9.79 5.38 -8.02
C ILE A 228 -9.74 4.37 -9.18
N THR A 229 -10.32 4.68 -10.35
CA THR A 229 -10.26 3.76 -11.51
C THR A 229 -8.81 3.54 -11.95
N ALA A 230 -8.00 4.61 -11.99
CA ALA A 230 -6.57 4.50 -12.30
C ALA A 230 -5.80 3.65 -11.29
N LEU A 231 -6.12 3.74 -10.00
CA LEU A 231 -5.55 2.87 -8.95
C LEU A 231 -5.88 1.41 -9.18
N LEU A 232 -7.14 1.09 -9.47
CA LEU A 232 -7.58 -0.28 -9.74
C LEU A 232 -6.89 -0.85 -10.99
N ILE A 233 -6.79 -0.06 -12.07
CA ILE A 233 -6.07 -0.47 -13.28
C ILE A 233 -4.58 -0.70 -12.97
N GLY A 234 -3.91 0.23 -12.29
CA GLY A 234 -2.50 0.09 -11.92
C GLY A 234 -2.23 -1.15 -11.04
N LEU A 235 -3.14 -1.42 -10.10
CA LEU A 235 -3.09 -2.60 -9.24
C LEU A 235 -3.23 -3.89 -10.05
N ALA A 236 -4.21 -3.95 -10.94
CA ALA A 236 -4.45 -5.08 -11.83
C ALA A 236 -3.28 -5.32 -12.80
N GLN A 237 -2.71 -4.26 -13.39
CA GLN A 237 -1.49 -4.34 -14.21
C GLN A 237 -0.30 -4.92 -13.43
N LYS A 238 -0.07 -4.43 -12.21
CA LYS A 238 1.03 -4.92 -11.37
C LYS A 238 0.84 -6.38 -10.98
N LYS A 239 -0.39 -6.78 -10.62
CA LYS A 239 -0.72 -8.18 -10.34
C LYS A 239 -0.54 -9.08 -11.57
N ARG A 240 -0.93 -8.64 -12.76
CA ARG A 240 -0.74 -9.39 -14.01
C ARG A 240 0.74 -9.66 -14.31
N ARG A 241 1.61 -8.64 -14.17
CA ARG A 241 3.06 -8.80 -14.35
C ARG A 241 3.65 -9.79 -13.36
N TYR A 242 3.23 -9.73 -12.09
CA TYR A 242 3.64 -10.69 -11.08
C TYR A 242 3.28 -12.13 -11.47
N LEU A 243 2.05 -12.39 -11.93
CA LEU A 243 1.63 -13.74 -12.34
C LEU A 243 2.37 -14.24 -13.58
N GLN A 244 2.68 -13.34 -14.52
CA GLN A 244 3.51 -13.65 -15.69
C GLN A 244 4.94 -14.03 -15.27
N GLU A 245 5.53 -13.33 -14.31
CA GLU A 245 6.89 -13.58 -13.82
C GLU A 245 7.04 -14.95 -13.11
N ILE A 246 6.00 -15.40 -12.41
CA ILE A 246 5.98 -16.69 -11.70
C ILE A 246 5.66 -17.85 -12.65
N GLY A 247 5.22 -17.56 -13.88
CA GLY A 247 4.84 -18.60 -14.83
C GLY A 247 3.54 -19.30 -14.43
N SER A 248 2.60 -18.59 -13.81
CA SER A 248 1.21 -19.03 -13.60
C SER A 248 0.30 -18.40 -14.67
N PRO A 249 0.35 -18.85 -15.95
CA PRO A 249 -0.40 -18.24 -17.03
C PRO A 249 -1.90 -18.51 -16.91
N GLU A 250 -2.33 -19.58 -16.24
CA GLU A 250 -3.76 -19.89 -16.06
C GLU A 250 -4.43 -18.92 -15.10
N GLU A 251 -3.84 -18.62 -13.94
CA GLU A 251 -4.38 -17.60 -13.04
C GLU A 251 -4.33 -16.19 -13.65
N ALA A 252 -3.31 -15.92 -14.47
CA ALA A 252 -3.20 -14.68 -15.23
C ALA A 252 -4.30 -14.55 -16.31
N ARG A 253 -4.85 -15.66 -16.81
CA ARG A 253 -5.89 -15.70 -17.85
C ARG A 253 -7.31 -15.82 -17.28
N THR A 254 -7.52 -16.61 -16.24
CA THR A 254 -8.83 -16.89 -15.63
C THR A 254 -9.29 -15.79 -14.66
N GLY A 255 -8.40 -14.88 -14.27
CA GLY A 255 -8.74 -13.45 -14.22
C GLY A 255 -9.74 -12.95 -13.18
N LYS A 256 -10.01 -13.66 -12.07
CA LYS A 256 -10.62 -13.03 -10.89
C LYS A 256 -9.54 -12.28 -10.10
N LEU A 257 -9.18 -11.10 -10.60
CA LEU A 257 -8.34 -10.15 -9.88
C LEU A 257 -9.21 -9.49 -8.79
N TYR A 258 -8.67 -9.17 -7.61
CA TYR A 258 -9.41 -8.55 -6.49
C TYR A 258 -10.03 -7.17 -6.80
N ALA A 259 -9.86 -6.68 -8.02
CA ALA A 259 -10.49 -5.47 -8.55
C ALA A 259 -11.49 -5.75 -9.69
N ASP A 260 -11.81 -7.02 -9.96
CA ASP A 260 -12.67 -7.51 -11.04
C ASP A 260 -12.41 -6.81 -12.39
N ILE A 261 -11.14 -6.44 -12.67
CA ILE A 261 -10.76 -5.79 -13.92
C ILE A 261 -10.58 -6.86 -15.00
N PRO A 262 -11.38 -6.82 -16.09
CA PRO A 262 -11.27 -7.79 -17.17
C PRO A 262 -9.88 -7.76 -17.82
N SER A 263 -9.36 -8.94 -18.19
CA SER A 263 -8.11 -9.07 -18.94
C SER A 263 -8.18 -8.31 -20.28
N THR A 264 -9.34 -8.28 -20.93
CA THR A 264 -9.58 -7.50 -22.16
C THR A 264 -9.32 -6.01 -21.97
N LEU A 265 -9.66 -5.42 -20.82
CA LEU A 265 -9.32 -4.04 -20.51
C LEU A 265 -7.80 -3.88 -20.34
N LEU A 266 -7.15 -4.79 -19.61
CA LEU A 266 -5.69 -4.73 -19.44
C LEU A 266 -4.95 -4.88 -20.77
N ASP A 267 -5.45 -5.72 -21.67
CA ASP A 267 -4.95 -5.87 -23.04
C ASP A 267 -5.09 -4.57 -23.83
N MET A 268 -6.19 -3.82 -23.66
CA MET A 268 -6.31 -2.48 -24.24
C MET A 268 -5.22 -1.54 -23.72
N PHE A 269 -4.87 -1.59 -22.43
CA PHE A 269 -3.79 -0.77 -21.88
C PHE A 269 -2.40 -1.24 -22.35
N GLU A 270 -2.17 -2.54 -22.53
CA GLU A 270 -0.90 -3.07 -23.05
C GLU A 270 -0.75 -2.87 -24.57
N GLN A 271 -1.84 -2.90 -25.31
CA GLN A 271 -1.88 -2.76 -26.75
C GLN A 271 -2.88 -1.66 -27.15
N PRO A 272 -2.59 -0.38 -26.85
CA PRO A 272 -3.57 0.70 -26.97
C PRO A 272 -4.07 0.96 -28.39
N LYS A 273 -3.39 0.41 -29.40
CA LYS A 273 -3.78 0.49 -30.82
C LYS A 273 -4.79 -0.59 -31.23
N VAL A 274 -4.83 -1.71 -30.51
CA VAL A 274 -5.66 -2.88 -30.82
C VAL A 274 -7.01 -2.72 -30.12
N ALA A 275 -8.10 -2.88 -30.87
CA ALA A 275 -9.45 -2.87 -30.28
C ALA A 275 -9.69 -4.18 -29.54
N PRO A 276 -10.34 -4.17 -28.37
CA PRO A 276 -10.70 -5.40 -27.70
C PRO A 276 -11.78 -6.14 -28.51
N PRO A 277 -11.93 -7.47 -28.36
CA PRO A 277 -12.99 -8.22 -29.03
C PRO A 277 -14.39 -7.79 -28.56
N GLU A 278 -14.50 -7.37 -27.30
CA GLU A 278 -15.73 -6.90 -26.66
C GLU A 278 -15.42 -5.66 -25.83
N THR A 279 -16.39 -4.74 -25.73
CA THR A 279 -16.26 -3.55 -24.90
C THR A 279 -16.27 -3.97 -23.44
N PRO A 280 -15.17 -3.78 -22.67
CA PRO A 280 -15.15 -4.17 -21.27
C PRO A 280 -16.09 -3.25 -20.49
N TYR A 281 -16.94 -3.82 -19.64
CA TYR A 281 -17.77 -3.08 -18.69
C TYR A 281 -17.28 -3.41 -17.28
N ILE A 282 -17.04 -2.38 -16.46
CA ILE A 282 -16.49 -2.54 -15.12
C ILE A 282 -17.39 -1.84 -14.11
N ASP A 283 -17.92 -2.61 -13.16
CA ASP A 283 -18.68 -2.10 -12.02
C ASP A 283 -17.78 -1.99 -10.78
N ILE A 284 -17.55 -0.77 -10.30
CA ILE A 284 -16.85 -0.51 -9.04
C ILE A 284 -17.87 -0.47 -7.91
N ARG A 285 -17.84 -1.52 -7.08
CA ARG A 285 -18.63 -1.60 -5.86
C ARG A 285 -17.94 -0.88 -4.71
N ILE A 286 -18.66 0.05 -4.08
CA ILE A 286 -18.18 0.85 -2.96
C ILE A 286 -18.80 0.29 -1.68
N THR A 287 -17.97 -0.21 -0.77
CA THR A 287 -18.42 -0.73 0.53
C THR A 287 -18.08 0.26 1.63
N LYS A 288 -19.05 0.63 2.46
CA LYS A 288 -18.84 1.47 3.64
C LYS A 288 -18.56 0.59 4.86
N VAL A 289 -17.35 0.70 5.38
CA VAL A 289 -16.93 0.06 6.64
C VAL A 289 -17.09 1.05 7.78
N THR A 290 -17.84 0.69 8.82
CA THR A 290 -17.95 1.52 10.03
C THR A 290 -16.67 1.37 10.86
N TYR A 291 -16.17 2.45 11.48
CA TYR A 291 -14.96 2.31 12.32
C TYR A 291 -15.25 1.62 13.67
N TYR A 292 -16.47 1.74 14.20
CA TYR A 292 -16.86 1.13 15.48
C TYR A 292 -17.52 -0.24 15.28
N PRO A 293 -17.22 -1.25 16.13
CA PRO A 293 -16.24 -1.21 17.23
C PRO A 293 -14.79 -1.30 16.73
N LEU A 294 -13.90 -0.50 17.33
CA LEU A 294 -12.50 -0.36 16.89
C LEU A 294 -11.73 -1.69 17.00
N ALA A 295 -12.02 -2.49 18.04
CA ALA A 295 -11.38 -3.78 18.27
C ALA A 295 -11.52 -4.74 17.06
N THR A 296 -12.62 -4.63 16.31
CA THR A 296 -12.93 -5.48 15.16
C THR A 296 -12.57 -4.84 13.81
N LEU A 297 -12.21 -3.55 13.79
CA LEU A 297 -12.03 -2.80 12.53
C LEU A 297 -10.96 -3.44 11.65
N ARG A 298 -9.84 -3.87 12.25
CA ARG A 298 -8.76 -4.56 11.54
C ARG A 298 -9.25 -5.83 10.85
N ALA A 299 -9.98 -6.67 11.58
CA ALA A 299 -10.50 -7.93 11.07
C ALA A 299 -11.46 -7.70 9.89
N ARG A 300 -12.40 -6.75 10.06
CA ARG A 300 -13.36 -6.35 9.03
C ARG A 300 -12.68 -5.80 7.77
N LEU A 301 -11.63 -5.00 7.91
CA LEU A 301 -10.83 -4.55 6.77
C LEU A 301 -10.09 -5.69 6.08
N LEU A 302 -9.48 -6.61 6.83
CA LEU A 302 -8.75 -7.75 6.26
C LEU A 302 -9.68 -8.72 5.54
N GLU A 303 -10.87 -8.97 6.06
CA GLU A 303 -11.90 -9.80 5.41
C GLU A 303 -12.30 -9.22 4.04
N LEU A 304 -12.43 -7.89 3.95
CA LEU A 304 -12.74 -7.21 2.69
C LEU A 304 -11.56 -7.18 1.71
N ILE A 305 -10.33 -7.06 2.21
CA ILE A 305 -9.10 -6.99 1.38
C ILE A 305 -8.69 -8.39 0.88
N LEU A 306 -8.91 -9.42 1.69
CA LEU A 306 -8.51 -10.80 1.43
C LEU A 306 -9.74 -11.73 1.37
N PRO A 307 -10.68 -11.54 0.43
CA PRO A 307 -11.91 -12.32 0.41
C PRO A 307 -11.63 -13.82 0.21
N GLY A 308 -12.32 -14.64 1.03
CA GLY A 308 -12.30 -16.11 0.97
C GLY A 308 -11.30 -16.76 1.93
N ASN A 309 -10.99 -18.03 1.66
CA ASN A 309 -10.08 -18.84 2.48
C ASN A 309 -8.66 -18.26 2.53
N ALA A 310 -8.30 -17.36 1.60
CA ALA A 310 -6.97 -16.77 1.52
C ALA A 310 -6.56 -16.05 2.82
N ALA A 311 -7.48 -15.36 3.50
CA ALA A 311 -7.17 -14.74 4.79
C ALA A 311 -6.88 -15.79 5.88
N ALA A 312 -7.71 -16.83 5.94
CA ALA A 312 -7.55 -17.92 6.92
C ALA A 312 -6.28 -18.73 6.65
N THR A 313 -5.99 -19.04 5.39
CA THR A 313 -4.76 -19.73 4.96
C THR A 313 -3.53 -18.87 5.24
N ALA A 314 -3.52 -17.59 4.85
CA ALA A 314 -2.39 -16.70 5.08
C ALA A 314 -2.14 -16.43 6.58
N ALA A 315 -3.20 -16.35 7.40
CA ALA A 315 -3.05 -16.21 8.85
C ALA A 315 -2.51 -17.49 9.49
N ALA A 316 -2.98 -18.66 9.05
CA ALA A 316 -2.48 -19.95 9.52
C ALA A 316 -1.02 -20.18 9.10
N GLU A 317 -0.66 -19.83 7.86
CA GLU A 317 0.70 -19.90 7.34
C GLU A 317 1.63 -18.92 8.08
N ALA A 318 1.21 -17.67 8.29
CA ALA A 318 1.99 -16.68 9.04
C ALA A 318 2.27 -17.13 10.49
N ALA A 319 1.26 -17.69 11.18
CA ALA A 319 1.44 -18.23 12.52
C ALA A 319 2.36 -19.46 12.54
N ALA A 320 2.25 -20.34 11.53
CA ALA A 320 3.13 -21.50 11.38
C ALA A 320 4.58 -21.09 11.05
N SER A 321 4.76 -20.08 10.20
CA SER A 321 6.03 -19.52 9.77
C SER A 321 6.78 -18.85 10.93
N GLU A 322 6.10 -18.05 11.74
CA GLU A 322 6.68 -17.46 12.94
C GLU A 322 7.14 -18.55 13.93
N THR A 323 6.30 -19.57 14.13
CA THR A 323 6.65 -20.74 14.97
C THR A 323 7.87 -21.48 14.40
N ALA A 324 7.94 -21.66 13.08
CA ALA A 324 9.07 -22.31 12.41
C ALA A 324 10.37 -21.51 12.54
N VAL A 325 10.32 -20.17 12.45
CA VAL A 325 11.48 -19.29 12.65
C VAL A 325 11.98 -19.40 14.10
N TRP A 326 11.09 -19.35 15.09
CA TRP A 326 11.47 -19.51 16.49
C TRP A 326 12.04 -20.91 16.78
N GLN A 327 11.49 -21.97 16.17
CA GLN A 327 12.03 -23.33 16.28
C GLN A 327 13.41 -23.46 15.60
N ALA A 328 13.64 -22.79 14.47
CA ALA A 328 14.94 -22.79 13.79
C ALA A 328 15.99 -22.03 14.61
N LEU A 329 15.61 -20.88 15.19
CA LEU A 329 16.48 -20.11 16.07
C LEU A 329 16.80 -20.89 17.35
N ALA A 330 15.82 -21.54 17.98
CA ALA A 330 16.02 -22.37 19.15
C ALA A 330 16.98 -23.55 18.86
N ARG A 331 16.84 -24.19 17.68
CA ARG A 331 17.78 -25.23 17.23
C ARG A 331 19.20 -24.69 17.03
N LYS A 332 19.33 -23.49 16.45
CA LYS A 332 20.64 -22.85 16.28
C LYS A 332 21.30 -22.53 17.63
N VAL A 333 20.57 -21.89 18.53
CA VAL A 333 21.05 -21.59 19.90
C VAL A 333 21.45 -22.87 20.64
N ALA A 334 20.68 -23.95 20.49
CA ALA A 334 21.03 -25.24 21.07
C ALA A 334 22.29 -25.86 20.44
N SER A 335 22.53 -25.66 19.14
CA SER A 335 23.76 -26.08 18.46
C SER A 335 24.96 -25.29 18.94
N ASP A 336 24.86 -23.96 18.95
CA ASP A 336 25.94 -23.05 19.39
C ASP A 336 26.31 -23.32 20.86
N ALA A 337 25.32 -23.63 21.71
CA ALA A 337 25.55 -24.03 23.10
C ALA A 337 26.30 -25.37 23.20
N ARG A 338 25.96 -26.36 22.36
CA ARG A 338 26.67 -27.65 22.32
C ARG A 338 28.11 -27.49 21.84
N GLU A 339 28.34 -26.66 20.83
CA GLU A 339 29.69 -26.35 20.34
C GLU A 339 30.52 -25.61 21.41
N SER A 340 29.92 -24.67 22.13
CA SER A 340 30.57 -23.98 23.24
C SER A 340 30.97 -24.95 24.37
N VAL A 341 30.10 -25.91 24.72
CA VAL A 341 30.42 -26.96 25.70
C VAL A 341 31.54 -27.86 25.18
N GLN A 342 31.52 -28.27 23.90
CA GLN A 342 32.57 -29.09 23.30
C GLN A 342 33.93 -28.37 23.26
N HIS A 343 33.96 -27.08 22.92
CA HIS A 343 35.17 -26.28 22.99
C HIS A 343 35.66 -26.11 24.43
N GLY A 344 34.75 -25.94 25.40
CA GLY A 344 35.09 -25.91 26.82
C GLY A 344 35.66 -27.25 27.33
N THR A 345 35.12 -28.38 26.89
CA THR A 345 35.64 -29.71 27.25
C THR A 345 36.99 -29.98 26.60
N MET A 346 37.18 -29.63 25.32
CA MET A 346 38.48 -29.78 24.66
C MET A 346 39.52 -28.87 25.32
N ALA A 347 39.20 -27.63 25.68
CA ALA A 347 40.13 -26.75 26.39
C ALA A 347 40.55 -27.33 27.75
N LYS A 348 39.62 -27.93 28.51
CA LYS A 348 39.92 -28.61 29.77
C LYS A 348 40.76 -29.87 29.58
N GLU A 349 40.50 -30.64 28.53
CA GLU A 349 41.25 -31.85 28.21
C GLU A 349 42.68 -31.52 27.75
N THR A 350 42.86 -30.50 26.92
CA THR A 350 44.19 -29.99 26.54
C THR A 350 44.95 -29.45 27.75
N MET A 351 44.27 -28.76 28.67
CA MET A 351 44.89 -28.27 29.90
C MET A 351 45.30 -29.42 30.83
N ALA A 352 44.49 -30.47 30.94
CA ALA A 352 44.83 -31.68 31.69
C ALA A 352 46.01 -32.45 31.05
N GLN A 353 46.04 -32.57 29.72
CA GLN A 353 47.16 -33.19 29.01
C GLN A 353 48.47 -32.44 29.23
N ASN A 354 48.45 -31.11 29.18
CA ASN A 354 49.64 -30.29 29.46
C ASN A 354 50.13 -30.42 30.90
N MET A 355 49.22 -30.48 31.90
CA MET A 355 49.63 -30.73 33.30
C MET A 355 50.19 -32.14 33.51
N THR A 356 49.76 -33.12 32.72
CA THR A 356 50.29 -34.50 32.78
C THR A 356 51.68 -34.57 32.13
N GLN A 357 51.93 -33.76 31.09
CA GLN A 357 53.21 -33.68 30.41
C GLN A 357 54.28 -32.95 31.25
N ASP A 358 53.90 -31.91 32.00
CA ASP A 358 54.79 -31.25 32.96
C ASP A 358 55.12 -32.13 34.18
N ASN A 359 54.23 -33.04 34.57
CA ASN A 359 54.51 -34.01 35.64
C ASN A 359 55.36 -35.22 35.19
N MET A 360 55.56 -35.44 33.88
CA MET A 360 56.44 -36.51 33.38
C MET A 360 57.93 -36.10 33.28
N VAL A 361 58.29 -34.86 33.64
CA VAL A 361 59.69 -34.40 33.71
C VAL A 361 60.29 -34.53 35.12
N ALA A 362 59.47 -34.87 36.13
CA ALA A 362 59.96 -35.19 37.46
C ALA A 362 59.68 -36.66 37.81
N THR A 363 60.75 -37.40 38.11
CA THR A 363 60.79 -38.70 38.82
C THR A 363 61.06 -39.93 37.95
N LEU A 364 62.35 -40.25 37.85
CA LEU A 364 62.87 -41.62 37.76
C LEU A 364 62.76 -42.29 39.15
N ALA A 365 62.13 -43.48 39.20
CA ALA A 365 62.47 -44.67 40.00
C ALA A 365 61.30 -45.37 40.74
N ALA A 366 60.83 -46.49 40.14
CA ALA A 366 60.37 -47.77 40.73
C ALA A 366 59.08 -47.83 41.60
N PRO A 367 58.54 -49.04 41.90
CA PRO A 367 57.97 -50.03 40.98
C PRO A 367 56.51 -50.46 41.32
N GLU A 368 55.95 -51.26 40.41
CA GLU A 368 54.66 -51.95 40.31
C GLU A 368 53.79 -52.17 41.57
N ALA A 369 52.50 -51.84 41.45
CA ALA A 369 51.41 -52.56 42.12
C ALA A 369 50.11 -52.49 41.29
N SER A 370 49.40 -53.61 41.33
CA SER A 370 48.25 -54.08 40.55
C SER A 370 46.98 -53.22 40.59
N ILE A 371 46.30 -53.23 39.44
CA ILE A 371 45.01 -52.62 39.13
C ILE A 371 43.85 -53.44 39.75
N THR A 372 42.94 -52.76 40.45
CA THR A 372 41.55 -53.19 40.62
C THR A 372 40.60 -52.06 40.23
N GLN A 373 39.64 -52.45 39.40
CA GLN A 373 38.55 -51.72 38.76
C GLN A 373 37.47 -51.28 39.77
N ALA A 374 37.03 -50.01 39.75
CA ALA A 374 35.70 -49.60 40.24
C ALA A 374 35.29 -48.18 39.80
N ASP A 375 34.03 -48.10 39.35
CA ASP A 375 33.03 -47.02 39.40
C ASP A 375 33.17 -45.71 38.61
N VAL A 376 32.37 -45.68 37.52
CA VAL A 376 31.85 -44.49 36.84
C VAL A 376 30.74 -43.88 37.71
N VAL A 377 31.05 -42.77 38.40
CA VAL A 377 30.06 -41.93 39.08
C VAL A 377 29.65 -40.79 38.15
N GLN A 378 28.38 -40.76 37.77
CA GLN A 378 27.80 -39.63 37.04
C GLN A 378 27.69 -38.39 37.95
N PRO A 379 27.94 -37.18 37.45
CA PRO A 379 27.82 -35.97 38.24
C PRO A 379 26.34 -35.65 38.47
N ILE A 380 25.89 -35.82 39.71
CA ILE A 380 24.61 -35.31 40.18
C ILE A 380 24.71 -33.78 40.21
N MET A 381 24.04 -33.11 39.28
CA MET A 381 23.88 -31.66 39.33
C MET A 381 23.13 -31.28 40.61
N ASN A 382 23.78 -30.45 41.43
CA ASN A 382 23.22 -29.93 42.67
C ASN A 382 21.96 -29.09 42.36
N PRO A 383 20.78 -29.41 42.93
CA PRO A 383 19.55 -28.65 42.70
C PRO A 383 19.65 -27.16 43.05
N ALA A 384 20.58 -26.76 43.92
CA ALA A 384 20.85 -25.35 44.21
C ALA A 384 21.41 -24.58 43.01
N ALA A 385 22.18 -25.23 42.13
CA ALA A 385 22.73 -24.60 40.93
C ALA A 385 21.63 -24.32 39.88
N MET A 386 20.64 -25.21 39.77
CA MET A 386 19.47 -25.01 38.90
C MET A 386 18.62 -23.81 39.34
N VAL A 387 18.44 -23.61 40.65
CA VAL A 387 17.70 -22.46 41.18
C VAL A 387 18.43 -21.14 40.90
N GLN A 388 19.77 -21.13 41.00
CA GLN A 388 20.56 -19.94 40.67
C GLN A 388 20.53 -19.60 39.17
N ILE A 389 20.55 -20.60 38.29
CA ILE A 389 20.41 -20.38 36.84
C ILE A 389 19.02 -19.84 36.51
N GLN A 390 17.96 -20.38 37.14
CA GLN A 390 16.59 -19.89 36.96
C GLN A 390 16.44 -18.43 37.42
N GLN A 391 16.99 -18.07 38.59
CA GLN A 391 16.96 -16.70 39.09
C GLN A 391 17.77 -15.73 38.21
N ALA A 392 18.91 -16.16 37.67
CA ALA A 392 19.70 -15.35 36.75
C ALA A 392 18.96 -15.09 35.42
N MET A 393 18.22 -16.08 34.92
CA MET A 393 17.37 -15.92 33.73
C MET A 393 16.18 -14.98 33.97
N GLU A 394 15.53 -15.06 35.13
CA GLU A 394 14.44 -14.13 35.50
C GLU A 394 14.93 -12.69 35.69
N GLN A 395 16.12 -12.49 36.26
CA GLN A 395 16.72 -11.16 36.40
C GLN A 395 17.14 -10.55 35.04
N ALA A 396 17.65 -11.38 34.13
CA ALA A 396 17.99 -10.94 32.76
C ALA A 396 16.73 -10.57 31.95
N ALA A 397 15.64 -11.35 32.10
CA ALA A 397 14.38 -11.09 31.42
C ALA A 397 13.71 -9.77 31.86
N MET A 398 13.93 -9.31 33.10
CA MET A 398 13.42 -8.03 33.59
C MET A 398 14.23 -6.80 33.15
N THR A 399 15.51 -6.95 32.81
CA THR A 399 16.38 -5.80 32.46
C THR A 399 16.37 -5.46 30.97
N GLN A 400 16.02 -6.41 30.11
CA GLN A 400 16.01 -6.25 28.65
C GLN A 400 14.96 -5.26 28.09
N PRO A 401 13.69 -5.23 28.54
CA PRO A 401 12.68 -4.35 27.94
C PRO A 401 12.86 -2.86 28.24
N MET A 402 13.58 -2.48 29.32
CA MET A 402 13.86 -1.07 29.62
C MET A 402 14.96 -0.47 28.72
N LEU A 403 15.93 -1.27 28.28
CA LEU A 403 17.01 -0.80 27.40
C LEU A 403 16.51 -0.56 25.97
N ASP A 404 15.59 -1.41 25.49
CA ASP A 404 15.03 -1.26 24.14
C ASP A 404 14.06 -0.07 24.04
N HIS A 405 13.28 0.22 25.09
CA HIS A 405 12.40 1.41 25.10
C HIS A 405 13.19 2.71 25.06
N ALA A 406 14.30 2.80 25.82
CA ALA A 406 15.17 3.98 25.81
C ALA A 406 15.88 4.17 24.47
N ALA A 407 16.28 3.08 23.80
CA ALA A 407 16.88 3.13 22.48
C ALA A 407 15.88 3.58 21.39
N ILE A 408 14.62 3.14 21.48
CA ILE A 408 13.54 3.55 20.58
C ILE A 408 13.18 5.02 20.77
N GLU A 409 13.06 5.50 22.02
CA GLU A 409 12.84 6.93 22.30
C GLU A 409 13.99 7.80 21.79
N ALA A 410 15.25 7.38 21.99
CA ALA A 410 16.41 8.10 21.49
C ALA A 410 16.44 8.18 19.96
N ALA A 411 16.09 7.09 19.26
CA ALA A 411 15.99 7.07 17.80
C ALA A 411 14.89 8.01 17.28
N TYR A 412 13.72 8.03 17.96
CA TYR A 412 12.60 8.89 17.60
C TYR A 412 12.90 10.38 17.80
N VAL A 413 13.57 10.74 18.91
CA VAL A 413 14.00 12.12 19.17
C VAL A 413 15.03 12.58 18.13
N ASN A 414 15.98 11.72 17.75
CA ASN A 414 17.00 12.05 16.75
C ASN A 414 16.40 12.25 15.35
N GLN A 415 15.43 11.41 14.95
CA GLN A 415 14.73 11.57 13.68
C GLN A 415 13.95 12.90 13.59
N ASN A 416 13.28 13.30 14.68
CA ASN A 416 12.59 14.58 14.75
C ASN A 416 13.55 15.77 14.76
N ALA A 417 14.72 15.65 15.38
CA ALA A 417 15.75 16.69 15.35
C ALA A 417 16.33 16.88 13.93
N GLN A 418 16.60 15.80 13.21
CA GLN A 418 17.05 15.86 11.81
C GLN A 418 16.01 16.48 10.89
N LYS A 419 14.72 16.17 11.11
CA LYS A 419 13.62 16.75 10.34
C LYS A 419 13.52 18.27 10.53
N ARG A 420 13.61 18.76 11.78
CA ARG A 420 13.61 20.22 12.05
C ARG A 420 14.81 20.91 11.41
N LYS A 421 15.99 20.28 11.45
CA LYS A 421 17.20 20.82 10.84
C LYS A 421 17.07 20.98 9.32
N PHE A 422 16.39 20.04 8.66
CA PHE A 422 16.09 20.12 7.23
C PHE A 422 15.06 21.21 6.89
N GLU A 423 14.06 21.41 7.75
CA GLU A 423 13.06 22.47 7.59
C GLU A 423 13.68 23.87 7.79
N ASP A 424 14.55 24.05 8.79
CA ASP A 424 15.23 25.32 9.06
C ASP A 424 16.28 25.68 7.99
N GLU A 425 16.95 24.70 7.38
CA GLU A 425 17.92 24.95 6.29
C GLU A 425 17.25 25.41 4.97
N HIS A 426 15.95 25.15 4.80
CA HIS A 426 15.22 25.54 3.59
C HIS A 426 14.44 26.85 3.69
N ASP A 427 14.18 27.36 4.90
CA ASP A 427 13.53 28.66 5.09
C ASP A 427 14.50 29.85 5.00
N GLY A 428 15.82 29.60 4.97
CA GLY A 428 16.86 30.64 4.97
C GLY A 428 17.46 31.03 3.61
N GLN A 429 17.20 30.31 2.51
CA GLN A 429 17.80 30.67 1.22
C GLN A 429 16.99 31.73 0.45
N PRO A 430 17.51 32.96 0.25
CA PRO A 430 16.87 33.94 -0.61
C PRO A 430 16.90 33.42 -2.05
N SER A 431 15.72 33.35 -2.68
CA SER A 431 15.60 32.83 -4.05
C SER A 431 16.46 33.66 -5.01
N HIS A 432 17.52 33.05 -5.55
CA HIS A 432 18.26 33.65 -6.66
C HIS A 432 17.30 33.89 -7.83
N ARG A 433 17.06 35.17 -8.08
CA ARG A 433 16.24 35.73 -9.15
C ARG A 433 16.84 35.29 -10.48
N TRP A 434 16.21 34.34 -11.17
CA TRP A 434 16.53 34.02 -12.56
C TRP A 434 16.20 35.23 -13.43
N VAL A 435 17.23 35.87 -13.98
CA VAL A 435 17.10 36.89 -15.02
C VAL A 435 16.92 36.16 -16.36
N PRO A 436 15.83 36.41 -17.12
CA PRO A 436 15.67 35.80 -18.43
C PRO A 436 16.74 36.34 -19.39
N GLN A 437 17.57 35.45 -19.94
CA GLN A 437 18.41 35.78 -21.08
C GLN A 437 17.51 35.99 -22.30
N HIS A 438 17.66 37.16 -22.92
CA HIS A 438 17.06 37.49 -24.21
C HIS A 438 17.62 36.53 -25.28
N PHE A 439 16.74 35.75 -25.89
CA PHE A 439 17.04 35.10 -27.16
C PHE A 439 16.84 36.13 -28.28
N SER A 440 17.95 36.56 -28.88
CA SER A 440 17.94 37.18 -30.21
C SER A 440 17.74 36.07 -31.24
N THR A 441 16.66 36.15 -32.01
CA THR A 441 16.43 35.30 -33.19
C THR A 441 17.20 35.86 -34.40
N PRO A 442 17.75 35.00 -35.27
CA PRO A 442 18.16 35.37 -36.62
C PRO A 442 16.96 35.61 -37.55
#